data_AF-A0A7Z9WUU5-F1
#
_entry.id   AF-A0A7Z9WUU5-F1
#
_cell.length_a   1.000
_cell.length_b   1.000
_cell.length_c   1.000
_cell.angle_alpha   90.00
_cell.angle_beta   90.00
_cell.angle_gamma   90.00
#
_symmetry.space_group_name_H-M   'P 1'
#
loop_
_entity.id
_entity.type
_entity.pdbx_description
1 polymer ?
#
loop_
_entity_poly.entity_id
_entity_poly.type
_entity_poly.pdbx_seq_one_letter_code
_entity_poly.pdbx_strand_id
1 'polypeptide(L)'
;AQYVRRQTLKNAERYITPELKAFEDKILSAGEKALAREKQLYQQLLAQLNDQLAPLQRMAQALAEVDVLATLAERAQSLNLTRPTLTDSRGIHIVQGRHLTVEALSSEPFIANDTDLRTQTMQIITGPNMGGKSTYMRQTALIVLMAHAGCFVPAQSAHIGPVDRIFTRIGASDDLTAGRSTFMVEMSETANILHHATEDSLVLLDEIGRGTSTFDGLALAWAVAEHMARKLRAYTLFATHYFELTQLADQLDNVANVHLDAVEHGDQIVFLHQVKPGPASQSYGLQVAALAGVPRSVIARARKKLAQLEKLVQALAYQIGNEVSYNELAQLLGVNKETISSYIQLLEKAYIVFRLNPLSRNLRNEIKTNRKIY
;
A
#
# COMPACT_ATOMS: atom_id res chain seq x y z
N ALA A 1 -11.04 87.75 -18.30
CA ALA A 1 -10.63 86.37 -18.64
C ALA A 1 -11.85 85.61 -19.13
N GLN A 2 -11.76 84.92 -20.28
CA GLN A 2 -12.90 84.25 -20.92
C GLN A 2 -13.00 82.80 -20.40
N TYR A 3 -14.02 82.49 -19.61
CA TYR A 3 -14.28 81.16 -19.06
C TYR A 3 -15.14 80.36 -20.04
N VAL A 4 -14.65 79.20 -20.50
CA VAL A 4 -15.38 78.30 -21.41
C VAL A 4 -15.90 77.11 -20.61
N ARG A 5 -17.21 76.84 -20.65
CA ARG A 5 -17.82 75.76 -19.86
C ARG A 5 -17.37 74.39 -20.37
N ARG A 6 -16.83 73.54 -19.49
CA ARG A 6 -16.27 72.21 -19.82
C ARG A 6 -17.16 71.05 -19.35
N GLN A 7 -17.77 71.15 -18.18
CA GLN A 7 -18.61 70.09 -17.62
C GLN A 7 -19.64 70.69 -16.65
N THR A 8 -20.91 70.29 -16.75
CA THR A 8 -21.96 70.65 -15.78
C THR A 8 -22.25 69.45 -14.88
N LEU A 9 -22.26 69.70 -13.57
CA LEU A 9 -22.62 68.75 -12.51
C LEU A 9 -23.91 69.22 -11.82
N LYS A 10 -24.59 68.34 -11.09
CA LYS A 10 -25.91 68.61 -10.47
C LYS A 10 -25.95 69.90 -9.61
N ASN A 11 -24.83 70.26 -8.97
CA ASN A 11 -24.71 71.44 -8.09
C ASN A 11 -23.54 72.39 -8.45
N ALA A 12 -22.86 72.21 -9.60
CA ALA A 12 -21.70 73.03 -9.97
C ALA A 12 -21.41 73.01 -11.47
N GLU A 13 -20.85 74.10 -12.00
CA GLU A 13 -20.30 74.14 -13.36
C GLU A 13 -18.77 74.24 -13.33
N ARG A 14 -18.10 73.41 -14.13
CA ARG A 14 -16.65 73.44 -14.32
C ARG A 14 -16.34 74.15 -15.63
N TYR A 15 -15.42 75.09 -15.56
CA TYR A 15 -14.98 75.89 -16.69
C TYR A 15 -13.49 75.71 -16.92
N ILE A 16 -13.04 76.04 -18.11
CA ILE A 16 -11.63 76.07 -18.50
C ILE A 16 -11.29 77.44 -19.09
N THR A 17 -10.11 77.95 -18.77
CA THR A 17 -9.55 79.16 -19.37
C THR A 17 -8.51 78.78 -20.42
N PRO A 18 -8.21 79.65 -21.41
CA PRO A 18 -7.13 79.38 -22.38
C PRO A 18 -5.78 79.06 -21.71
N GLU A 19 -5.45 79.76 -20.62
CA GLU A 19 -4.23 79.51 -19.83
C GLU A 19 -4.25 78.14 -19.15
N LEU A 20 -5.36 77.77 -18.50
CA LEU A 20 -5.51 76.46 -17.86
C LEU A 20 -5.52 75.33 -18.87
N LYS A 21 -6.09 75.55 -20.08
CA LYS A 21 -6.06 74.56 -21.16
C LYS A 21 -4.65 74.32 -21.67
N ALA A 22 -3.89 75.40 -21.91
CA ALA A 22 -2.49 75.30 -22.33
C ALA A 22 -1.61 74.60 -21.27
N PHE A 23 -1.88 74.85 -19.98
CA PHE A 23 -1.18 74.18 -18.89
C PHE A 23 -1.58 72.69 -18.77
N GLU A 24 -2.86 72.36 -18.90
CA GLU A 24 -3.36 70.97 -18.94
C GLU A 24 -2.71 70.18 -20.08
N ASP A 25 -2.69 70.72 -21.30
CA ASP A 25 -2.09 70.07 -22.46
C ASP A 25 -0.58 69.86 -22.28
N LYS A 26 0.11 70.83 -21.65
CA LYS A 26 1.53 70.70 -21.28
C LYS A 26 1.76 69.58 -20.25
N ILE A 27 0.92 69.48 -19.23
CA ILE A 27 1.01 68.42 -18.21
C ILE A 27 0.75 67.05 -18.83
N LEU A 28 -0.32 66.91 -19.62
CA LEU A 28 -0.67 65.64 -20.26
C LEU A 28 0.45 65.18 -21.19
N SER A 29 0.98 66.08 -22.03
CA SER A 29 2.12 65.78 -22.91
C SER A 29 3.39 65.41 -22.13
N ALA A 30 3.66 66.09 -21.01
CA ALA A 30 4.80 65.75 -20.16
C ALA A 30 4.63 64.36 -19.51
N GLY A 31 3.42 64.02 -19.07
CA GLY A 31 3.09 62.69 -18.52
C GLY A 31 3.25 61.58 -19.55
N GLU A 32 2.76 61.78 -20.78
CA GLU A 32 2.95 60.84 -21.88
C GLU A 32 4.44 60.62 -22.22
N LYS A 33 5.22 61.72 -22.29
CA LYS A 33 6.67 61.66 -22.54
C LYS A 33 7.41 60.95 -21.40
N ALA A 34 7.03 61.21 -20.15
CA ALA A 34 7.62 60.56 -18.98
C ALA A 34 7.36 59.05 -19.01
N LEU A 35 6.12 58.62 -19.24
CA LEU A 35 5.76 57.21 -19.32
C LEU A 35 6.43 56.50 -20.52
N ALA A 36 6.51 57.16 -21.67
CA ALA A 36 7.22 56.62 -22.83
C ALA A 36 8.71 56.42 -22.53
N ARG A 37 9.34 57.39 -21.84
CA ARG A 37 10.74 57.28 -21.43
C ARG A 37 10.96 56.16 -20.41
N GLU A 38 10.06 56.01 -19.45
CA GLU A 38 10.11 54.94 -18.45
C GLU A 38 10.02 53.56 -19.10
N LYS A 39 9.08 53.35 -20.03
CA LYS A 39 8.96 52.09 -20.78
C LYS A 39 10.21 51.79 -21.60
N GLN A 40 10.80 52.81 -22.23
CA GLN A 40 12.05 52.66 -22.97
C GLN A 40 13.19 52.21 -22.05
N LEU A 41 13.34 52.84 -20.88
CA LEU A 41 14.37 52.47 -19.90
C LEU A 41 14.16 51.05 -19.35
N TYR A 42 12.91 50.67 -19.09
CA TYR A 42 12.58 49.30 -18.66
C TYR A 42 12.94 48.26 -19.72
N GLN A 43 12.61 48.51 -21.00
CA GLN A 43 13.01 47.62 -22.10
C GLN A 43 14.53 47.50 -22.25
N GLN A 44 15.26 48.60 -22.08
CA GLN A 44 16.73 48.60 -22.10
C GLN A 44 17.31 47.74 -20.97
N LEU A 45 16.74 47.83 -19.77
CA LEU A 45 17.13 47.00 -18.64
C LEU A 45 16.90 45.50 -18.95
N LEU A 46 15.74 45.15 -19.50
CA LEU A 46 15.45 43.76 -19.86
C LEU A 46 16.41 43.23 -20.94
N ALA A 47 16.78 44.05 -21.92
CA ALA A 47 17.78 43.66 -22.92
C ALA A 47 19.14 43.37 -22.28
N GLN A 48 19.61 44.24 -21.38
CA GLN A 48 20.87 44.03 -20.64
C GLN A 48 20.85 42.78 -19.76
N LEU A 49 19.71 42.48 -19.11
CA LEU A 49 19.55 41.26 -18.32
C LEU A 49 19.54 40.02 -19.20
N ASN A 50 18.91 40.09 -20.38
CA ASN A 50 18.85 38.98 -21.33
C ASN A 50 20.23 38.59 -21.87
N ASP A 51 21.13 39.55 -22.05
CA ASP A 51 22.53 39.27 -22.44
C ASP A 51 23.25 38.40 -21.39
N GLN A 52 22.78 38.44 -20.13
CA GLN A 52 23.32 37.66 -19.00
C GLN A 52 22.39 36.51 -18.56
N LEU A 53 21.38 36.15 -19.35
CA LEU A 53 20.36 35.18 -18.96
C LEU A 53 20.97 33.81 -18.62
N ALA A 54 21.89 33.30 -19.43
CA ALA A 54 22.51 31.99 -19.20
C ALA A 54 23.32 31.93 -17.89
N PRO A 55 24.22 32.90 -17.57
CA PRO A 55 24.81 33.01 -16.24
C PRO A 55 23.80 33.07 -15.09
N LEU A 56 22.72 33.86 -15.23
CA LEU A 56 21.67 33.98 -14.20
C LEU A 56 20.93 32.66 -13.97
N GLN A 57 20.61 31.92 -15.04
CA GLN A 57 19.98 30.60 -14.94
C GLN A 57 20.89 29.58 -14.26
N ARG A 58 22.19 29.56 -14.58
CA ARG A 58 23.17 28.69 -13.91
C ARG A 58 23.28 29.02 -12.42
N MET A 59 23.31 30.32 -12.07
CA MET A 59 23.30 30.75 -10.67
C MET A 59 22.03 30.28 -9.94
N ALA A 60 20.86 30.43 -10.56
CA ALA A 60 19.60 29.98 -9.99
C ALA A 60 19.57 28.46 -9.77
N GLN A 61 20.08 27.67 -10.72
CA GLN A 61 20.21 26.21 -10.59
C GLN A 61 21.16 25.82 -9.44
N ALA A 62 22.32 26.47 -9.35
CA ALA A 62 23.27 26.22 -8.28
C ALA A 62 22.70 26.59 -6.90
N LEU A 63 21.98 27.71 -6.79
CA LEU A 63 21.30 28.09 -5.55
C LEU A 63 20.21 27.09 -5.16
N ALA A 64 19.44 26.58 -6.13
CA ALA A 64 18.44 25.55 -5.89
C ALA A 64 19.07 24.23 -5.42
N GLU A 65 20.19 23.82 -6.01
CA GLU A 65 20.92 22.62 -5.58
C GLU A 65 21.45 22.78 -4.14
N VAL A 66 22.04 23.93 -3.80
CA VAL A 66 22.48 24.23 -2.44
C VAL A 66 21.33 24.19 -1.44
N ASP A 67 20.17 24.77 -1.78
CA ASP A 67 18.97 24.77 -0.93
C ASP A 67 18.46 23.35 -0.65
N VAL A 68 18.37 22.51 -1.69
CA VAL A 68 17.98 21.10 -1.56
C VAL A 68 18.98 20.33 -0.70
N LEU A 69 20.28 20.43 -0.98
CA LEU A 69 21.30 19.72 -0.22
C LEU A 69 21.38 20.15 1.25
N ALA A 70 21.25 21.46 1.51
CA ALA A 70 21.21 22.00 2.87
C ALA A 70 19.97 21.50 3.63
N THR A 71 18.81 21.48 2.96
CA THR A 71 17.56 20.94 3.52
C THR A 71 17.70 19.44 3.82
N LEU A 72 18.25 18.65 2.91
CA LEU A 72 18.47 17.21 3.13
C LEU A 72 19.42 16.93 4.29
N ALA A 73 20.50 17.73 4.42
CA ALA A 73 21.44 17.60 5.52
C ALA A 73 20.79 17.94 6.88
N GLU A 74 20.00 19.01 6.93
CA GLU A 74 19.27 19.39 8.13
C GLU A 74 18.21 18.34 8.51
N ARG A 75 17.42 17.85 7.54
CA ARG A 75 16.46 16.76 7.75
C ARG A 75 17.14 15.47 8.23
N ALA A 76 18.33 15.16 7.72
CA ALA A 76 19.09 14.00 8.17
C ALA A 76 19.43 14.08 9.67
N GLN A 77 19.83 15.26 10.14
CA GLN A 77 20.11 15.48 11.56
C GLN A 77 18.82 15.49 12.39
N SER A 78 17.80 16.24 11.97
CA SER A 78 16.57 16.42 12.76
C SER A 78 15.74 15.14 12.90
N LEU A 79 15.78 14.26 11.89
CA LEU A 79 15.00 13.01 11.85
C LEU A 79 15.85 11.76 12.18
N ASN A 80 17.11 11.96 12.61
CA ASN A 80 18.05 10.89 12.93
C ASN A 80 18.20 9.89 11.76
N LEU A 81 18.45 10.38 10.56
CA LEU A 81 18.63 9.57 9.36
C LEU A 81 20.09 9.14 9.22
N THR A 82 20.32 8.01 8.56
CA THR A 82 21.64 7.43 8.34
C THR A 82 22.00 7.43 6.86
N ARG A 83 23.27 7.62 6.54
CA ARG A 83 23.76 7.52 5.15
C ARG A 83 23.63 6.06 4.67
N PRO A 84 22.89 5.76 3.60
CA PRO A 84 22.83 4.41 3.05
C PRO A 84 24.13 4.07 2.32
N THR A 85 24.40 2.77 2.21
CA THR A 85 25.47 2.24 1.34
C THR A 85 24.82 1.68 0.08
N LEU A 86 25.08 2.31 -1.07
CA LEU A 86 24.68 1.78 -2.37
C LEU A 86 25.76 0.82 -2.86
N THR A 87 25.35 -0.36 -3.35
CA THR A 87 26.27 -1.41 -3.82
C THR A 87 25.92 -1.87 -5.23
N ASP A 88 26.90 -2.32 -6.00
CA ASP A 88 26.64 -2.93 -7.32
C ASP A 88 26.11 -4.37 -7.22
N SER A 89 26.25 -4.99 -6.04
CA SER A 89 25.72 -6.33 -5.76
C SER A 89 24.21 -6.28 -5.47
N ARG A 90 23.48 -7.29 -5.95
CA ARG A 90 22.06 -7.49 -5.65
C ARG A 90 21.83 -7.72 -4.15
N GLY A 91 20.74 -7.17 -3.64
CA GLY A 91 20.26 -7.34 -2.27
C GLY A 91 19.77 -6.03 -1.64
N ILE A 92 18.76 -6.14 -0.78
CA ILE A 92 18.28 -5.03 0.06
C ILE A 92 18.38 -5.49 1.51
N HIS A 93 19.12 -4.76 2.33
CA HIS A 93 19.29 -5.05 3.75
C HIS A 93 19.16 -3.76 4.57
N ILE A 94 18.07 -3.66 5.31
CA ILE A 94 17.69 -2.51 6.13
C ILE A 94 17.61 -2.98 7.57
N VAL A 95 18.29 -2.29 8.48
CA VAL A 95 18.24 -2.57 9.92
C VAL A 95 17.54 -1.41 10.62
N GLN A 96 16.52 -1.73 11.41
CA GLN A 96 15.67 -0.79 12.15
C GLN A 96 15.12 0.33 11.24
N GLY A 97 14.53 -0.06 10.11
CA GLY A 97 13.86 0.85 9.19
C GLY A 97 12.55 1.40 9.76
N ARG A 98 12.28 2.68 9.47
CA ARG A 98 11.11 3.42 9.97
C ARG A 98 10.34 4.08 8.83
N HIS A 99 9.04 4.31 9.03
CA HIS A 99 8.20 5.05 8.10
C HIS A 99 8.02 6.51 8.57
N LEU A 100 8.82 7.45 8.05
CA LEU A 100 8.84 8.85 8.52
C LEU A 100 7.47 9.52 8.63
N THR A 101 6.58 9.36 7.64
CA THR A 101 5.24 9.97 7.70
C THR A 101 4.37 9.39 8.80
N VAL A 102 4.40 8.07 9.01
CA VAL A 102 3.62 7.42 10.07
C VAL A 102 4.24 7.74 11.44
N GLU A 103 5.58 7.74 11.54
CA GLU A 103 6.32 8.14 12.74
C GLU A 103 6.00 9.58 13.15
N ALA A 104 5.94 10.53 12.20
CA ALA A 104 5.65 11.94 12.49
C ALA A 104 4.18 12.21 12.87
N LEU A 105 3.25 11.38 12.40
CA LEU A 105 1.81 11.52 12.68
C LEU A 105 1.36 10.71 13.90
N SER A 106 2.16 9.75 14.35
CA SER A 106 1.84 8.91 15.49
C SER A 106 2.10 9.64 16.81
N SER A 107 1.17 9.51 17.76
CA SER A 107 1.38 9.93 19.15
C SER A 107 2.24 8.94 19.94
N GLU A 108 2.35 7.70 19.45
CA GLU A 108 3.13 6.62 20.06
C GLU A 108 4.47 6.41 19.34
N PRO A 109 5.52 5.94 20.03
CA PRO A 109 6.80 5.61 19.40
C PRO A 109 6.63 4.62 18.24
N PHE A 110 7.25 4.93 17.10
CA PHE A 110 7.24 4.03 15.95
C PHE A 110 8.15 2.82 16.19
N ILE A 111 7.64 1.62 15.90
CA ILE A 111 8.41 0.38 16.03
C ILE A 111 9.19 0.14 14.74
N ALA A 112 10.52 0.24 14.84
CA ALA A 112 11.43 0.02 13.73
C ALA A 112 11.54 -1.46 13.37
N ASN A 113 11.69 -1.76 12.07
CA ASN A 113 11.71 -3.14 11.56
C ASN A 113 12.84 -3.37 10.56
N ASP A 114 13.41 -4.57 10.61
CA ASP A 114 14.45 -4.99 9.68
C ASP A 114 13.83 -5.52 8.38
N THR A 115 14.57 -5.42 7.28
CA THR A 115 14.21 -6.01 5.99
C THR A 115 15.46 -6.65 5.38
N ASP A 116 15.38 -7.93 5.04
CA ASP A 116 16.45 -8.66 4.36
C ASP A 116 15.89 -9.38 3.12
N LEU A 117 16.32 -8.92 1.95
CA LEU A 117 16.01 -9.47 0.63
C LEU A 117 17.29 -9.82 -0.14
N ARG A 118 18.37 -10.20 0.56
CA ARG A 118 19.65 -10.57 -0.07
C ARG A 118 19.63 -11.98 -0.65
N THR A 119 19.20 -12.96 0.13
CA THR A 119 19.11 -14.38 -0.27
C THR A 119 17.68 -14.77 -0.59
N GLN A 120 16.77 -14.50 0.35
CA GLN A 120 15.34 -14.69 0.20
C GLN A 120 14.75 -13.43 -0.42
N THR A 121 14.75 -13.38 -1.75
CA THR A 121 14.27 -12.22 -2.52
C THR A 121 12.77 -11.98 -2.38
N MET A 122 12.01 -12.94 -1.82
CA MET A 122 10.58 -12.79 -1.56
C MET A 122 10.25 -13.01 -0.08
N GLN A 123 9.45 -12.12 0.49
CA GLN A 123 8.84 -12.28 1.82
C GLN A 123 7.32 -12.41 1.68
N ILE A 124 6.76 -13.54 2.12
CA ILE A 124 5.33 -13.72 2.35
C ILE A 124 5.02 -13.14 3.72
N ILE A 125 4.27 -12.04 3.76
CA ILE A 125 3.97 -11.27 4.96
C ILE A 125 2.55 -11.60 5.41
N THR A 126 2.44 -12.22 6.59
CA THR A 126 1.17 -12.56 7.22
C THR A 126 0.93 -11.76 8.49
N GLY A 127 -0.29 -11.84 9.04
CA GLY A 127 -0.67 -11.14 10.26
C GLY A 127 -1.96 -10.33 10.10
N PRO A 128 -2.48 -9.76 11.20
CA PRO A 128 -3.75 -9.04 11.20
C PRO A 128 -3.71 -7.79 10.30
N ASN A 129 -4.87 -7.34 9.79
CA ASN A 129 -4.95 -6.19 8.87
C ASN A 129 -4.45 -4.88 9.49
N MET A 130 -4.68 -4.70 10.79
CA MET A 130 -4.15 -3.57 11.55
C MET A 130 -2.74 -3.82 12.12
N GLY A 131 -2.11 -4.95 11.78
CA GLY A 131 -0.79 -5.32 12.28
C GLY A 131 0.38 -4.54 11.69
N GLY A 132 0.16 -3.75 10.62
CA GLY A 132 1.19 -2.90 10.01
C GLY A 132 1.83 -3.46 8.72
N LYS A 133 1.24 -4.48 8.08
CA LYS A 133 1.76 -5.10 6.85
C LYS A 133 2.07 -4.06 5.75
N SER A 134 1.07 -3.25 5.39
CA SER A 134 1.22 -2.23 4.34
C SER A 134 2.22 -1.14 4.73
N THR A 135 2.32 -0.78 6.02
CA THR A 135 3.31 0.17 6.53
C THR A 135 4.73 -0.38 6.38
N TYR A 136 4.96 -1.65 6.72
CA TYR A 136 6.24 -2.32 6.55
C TYR A 136 6.66 -2.43 5.08
N MET A 137 5.73 -2.70 4.18
CA MET A 137 6.03 -2.71 2.74
C MET A 137 6.39 -1.30 2.25
N ARG A 138 5.54 -0.30 2.56
CA ARG A 138 5.75 1.09 2.13
C ARG A 138 7.04 1.68 2.68
N GLN A 139 7.41 1.41 3.92
CA GLN A 139 8.67 1.91 4.47
C GLN A 139 9.88 1.38 3.69
N THR A 140 9.85 0.12 3.25
CA THR A 140 10.94 -0.49 2.49
C THR A 140 11.09 0.22 1.15
N ALA A 141 10.00 0.41 0.42
CA ALA A 141 10.00 1.14 -0.84
C ALA A 141 10.46 2.60 -0.68
N LEU A 142 10.00 3.29 0.38
CA LEU A 142 10.40 4.67 0.64
C LEU A 142 11.88 4.79 0.99
N ILE A 143 12.43 3.86 1.79
CA ILE A 143 13.86 3.83 2.11
C ILE A 143 14.70 3.62 0.84
N VAL A 144 14.29 2.70 -0.03
CA VAL A 144 14.96 2.46 -1.32
C VAL A 144 14.88 3.70 -2.21
N LEU A 145 13.71 4.32 -2.34
CA LEU A 145 13.52 5.54 -3.12
C LEU A 145 14.40 6.69 -2.59
N MET A 146 14.43 6.90 -1.28
CA MET A 146 15.24 7.94 -0.64
C MET A 146 16.74 7.70 -0.88
N ALA A 147 17.20 6.46 -0.78
CA ALA A 147 18.61 6.13 -1.04
C ALA A 147 19.02 6.45 -2.48
N HIS A 148 18.18 6.08 -3.47
CA HIS A 148 18.45 6.38 -4.88
C HIS A 148 18.23 7.86 -5.25
N ALA A 149 17.48 8.61 -4.45
CA ALA A 149 17.38 10.06 -4.56
C ALA A 149 18.62 10.80 -4.01
N GLY A 150 19.59 10.08 -3.42
CA GLY A 150 20.78 10.66 -2.81
C GLY A 150 20.58 11.16 -1.37
N CYS A 151 19.47 10.79 -0.73
CA CYS A 151 19.14 11.20 0.64
C CYS A 151 19.72 10.24 1.68
N PHE A 152 19.86 10.73 2.91
CA PHE A 152 19.97 9.86 4.09
C PHE A 152 18.62 9.17 4.33
N VAL A 153 18.62 8.00 4.97
CA VAL A 153 17.42 7.14 5.10
C VAL A 153 17.04 6.89 6.56
N PRO A 154 15.74 6.65 6.86
CA PRO A 154 15.24 6.44 8.22
C PRO A 154 15.51 5.00 8.71
N ALA A 155 16.77 4.65 8.88
CA ALA A 155 17.20 3.34 9.38
C ALA A 155 18.45 3.46 10.25
N GLN A 156 18.74 2.44 11.06
CA GLN A 156 20.04 2.34 11.74
C GLN A 156 21.16 2.03 10.75
N SER A 157 20.90 1.17 9.76
CA SER A 157 21.78 0.98 8.60
C SER A 157 20.99 0.49 7.40
N ALA A 158 21.46 0.81 6.19
CA ALA A 158 20.84 0.36 4.94
C ALA A 158 21.92 0.07 3.90
N HIS A 159 21.88 -1.14 3.34
CA HIS A 159 22.70 -1.57 2.20
C HIS A 159 21.75 -1.94 1.05
N ILE A 160 21.86 -1.22 -0.06
CA ILE A 160 20.87 -1.29 -1.14
C ILE A 160 21.62 -1.50 -2.46
N GLY A 161 21.31 -2.63 -3.11
CA GLY A 161 21.77 -2.98 -4.44
C GLY A 161 21.10 -2.18 -5.55
N PRO A 162 21.32 -2.56 -6.83
CA PRO A 162 20.59 -1.96 -7.94
C PRO A 162 19.08 -2.25 -7.83
N VAL A 163 18.28 -1.19 -8.01
CA VAL A 163 16.82 -1.28 -8.16
C VAL A 163 16.40 -0.46 -9.38
N ASP A 164 15.83 -1.12 -10.38
CA ASP A 164 15.46 -0.46 -11.64
C ASP A 164 14.08 0.22 -11.58
N ARG A 165 13.12 -0.41 -10.88
CA ARG A 165 11.73 0.04 -10.75
C ARG A 165 11.13 -0.41 -9.42
N ILE A 166 10.22 0.41 -8.91
CA ILE A 166 9.35 0.05 -7.78
C ILE A 166 7.93 -0.13 -8.32
N PHE A 167 7.39 -1.33 -8.17
CA PHE A 167 6.02 -1.67 -8.51
C PHE A 167 5.19 -1.82 -7.25
N THR A 168 3.97 -1.28 -7.27
CA THR A 168 3.05 -1.41 -6.14
C THR A 168 1.68 -1.82 -6.63
N ARG A 169 1.17 -2.91 -6.05
CA ARG A 169 -0.25 -3.20 -5.99
C ARG A 169 -0.66 -3.18 -4.53
N ILE A 170 -0.87 -1.99 -4.00
CA ILE A 170 -1.40 -1.78 -2.64
C ILE A 170 -2.79 -1.19 -2.83
N GLY A 171 -3.82 -1.84 -2.27
CA GLY A 171 -5.22 -1.52 -2.53
C GLY A 171 -5.50 -0.01 -2.51
N ALA A 172 -6.12 0.48 -3.58
CA ALA A 172 -6.69 1.82 -3.64
C ALA A 172 -8.06 1.82 -2.96
N SER A 173 -8.39 2.89 -2.25
CA SER A 173 -9.77 3.22 -1.91
C SER A 173 -10.62 3.21 -3.19
N ASP A 174 -11.75 2.52 -3.15
CA ASP A 174 -12.62 2.24 -4.29
C ASP A 174 -12.79 3.44 -5.23
N ASP A 175 -12.17 3.39 -6.40
CA ASP A 175 -12.44 4.34 -7.47
C ASP A 175 -13.68 3.86 -8.24
N LEU A 176 -14.85 4.13 -7.66
CA LEU A 176 -16.17 3.83 -8.22
C LEU A 176 -16.48 4.61 -9.51
N THR A 177 -15.60 5.50 -9.98
CA THR A 177 -15.90 6.41 -11.09
C THR A 177 -15.60 5.87 -12.49
N ALA A 178 -14.90 4.73 -12.63
CA ALA A 178 -14.43 4.25 -13.94
C ALA A 178 -15.28 3.14 -14.62
N GLY A 179 -16.36 2.66 -14.00
CA GLY A 179 -17.22 1.60 -14.58
C GLY A 179 -16.53 0.24 -14.83
N ARG A 180 -15.32 0.04 -14.30
CA ARG A 180 -14.59 -1.24 -14.31
C ARG A 180 -14.73 -1.91 -12.95
N SER A 181 -14.82 -3.24 -12.90
CA SER A 181 -14.82 -3.95 -11.62
C SER A 181 -13.48 -3.75 -10.92
N THR A 182 -13.50 -3.58 -9.59
CA THR A 182 -12.30 -3.43 -8.75
C THR A 182 -11.31 -4.57 -8.98
N PHE A 183 -11.83 -5.78 -9.18
CA PHE A 183 -11.04 -6.96 -9.52
C PHE A 183 -10.36 -6.88 -10.90
N MET A 184 -11.02 -6.32 -11.93
CA MET A 184 -10.40 -6.18 -13.26
C MET A 184 -9.23 -5.17 -13.23
N VAL A 185 -9.36 -4.09 -12.45
CA VAL A 185 -8.27 -3.13 -12.23
C VAL A 185 -7.11 -3.80 -11.52
N GLU A 186 -7.39 -4.54 -10.45
CA GLU A 186 -6.41 -5.33 -9.71
C GLU A 186 -5.62 -6.30 -10.60
N MET A 187 -6.32 -7.04 -11.48
CA MET A 187 -5.69 -7.99 -12.39
C MET A 187 -4.89 -7.29 -13.48
N SER A 188 -5.35 -6.13 -13.98
CA SER A 188 -4.61 -5.36 -14.99
C SER A 188 -3.31 -4.79 -14.42
N GLU A 189 -3.34 -4.29 -13.18
CA GLU A 189 -2.15 -3.82 -12.47
C GLU A 189 -1.19 -4.98 -12.20
N THR A 190 -1.69 -6.12 -11.75
CA THR A 190 -0.88 -7.34 -11.55
C THR A 190 -0.22 -7.79 -12.85
N ALA A 191 -0.97 -7.81 -13.96
CA ALA A 191 -0.43 -8.15 -15.28
C ALA A 191 0.66 -7.17 -15.72
N ASN A 192 0.46 -5.87 -15.48
CA ASN A 192 1.47 -4.86 -15.79
C ASN A 192 2.78 -5.09 -15.01
N ILE A 193 2.69 -5.47 -13.74
CA ILE A 193 3.86 -5.84 -12.92
C ILE A 193 4.57 -7.05 -13.52
N LEU A 194 3.82 -8.14 -13.78
CA LEU A 194 4.39 -9.37 -14.31
C LEU A 194 5.06 -9.20 -15.68
N HIS A 195 4.56 -8.29 -16.52
CA HIS A 195 5.14 -8.05 -17.84
C HIS A 195 6.40 -7.18 -17.85
N HIS A 196 6.61 -6.35 -16.81
CA HIS A 196 7.62 -5.30 -16.84
C HIS A 196 8.61 -5.32 -15.68
N ALA A 197 8.34 -6.11 -14.63
CA ALA A 197 9.29 -6.30 -13.54
C ALA A 197 10.46 -7.15 -14.01
N THR A 198 11.66 -6.73 -13.60
CA THR A 198 12.91 -7.47 -13.81
C THR A 198 13.37 -8.08 -12.50
N GLU A 199 14.49 -8.79 -12.51
CA GLU A 199 15.07 -9.33 -11.29
C GLU A 199 15.56 -8.25 -10.31
N ASP A 200 15.85 -7.04 -10.80
CA ASP A 200 16.27 -5.90 -9.97
C ASP A 200 15.09 -5.03 -9.53
N SER A 201 13.86 -5.38 -9.92
CA SER A 201 12.68 -4.62 -9.50
C SER A 201 12.29 -4.92 -8.05
N LEU A 202 11.82 -3.89 -7.34
CA LEU A 202 11.16 -4.03 -6.05
C LEU A 202 9.64 -4.03 -6.23
N VAL A 203 8.97 -5.08 -5.78
CA VAL A 203 7.54 -5.31 -5.99
C VAL A 203 6.82 -5.47 -4.66
N LEU A 204 5.78 -4.66 -4.44
CA LEU A 204 4.93 -4.69 -3.26
C LEU A 204 3.54 -5.15 -3.70
N LEU A 205 3.08 -6.30 -3.20
CA LEU A 205 1.77 -6.86 -3.49
C LEU A 205 0.99 -6.98 -2.17
N ASP A 206 -0.19 -6.36 -2.10
CA ASP A 206 -1.04 -6.35 -0.91
C ASP A 206 -2.42 -6.94 -1.22
N GLU A 207 -2.73 -8.08 -0.59
CA GLU A 207 -4.03 -8.75 -0.65
C GLU A 207 -4.57 -9.05 -2.07
N ILE A 208 -3.70 -9.49 -2.99
CA ILE A 208 -4.13 -9.94 -4.32
C ILE A 208 -5.08 -11.14 -4.22
N GLY A 209 -6.11 -11.16 -5.06
CA GLY A 209 -7.11 -12.21 -5.18
C GLY A 209 -8.36 -11.98 -4.33
N ARG A 210 -8.42 -10.89 -3.55
CA ARG A 210 -9.53 -10.67 -2.60
C ARG A 210 -10.88 -10.33 -3.26
N GLY A 211 -10.86 -9.77 -4.48
CA GLY A 211 -12.07 -9.33 -5.19
C GLY A 211 -12.87 -10.42 -5.93
N THR A 212 -12.48 -11.70 -5.80
CA THR A 212 -13.09 -12.83 -6.52
C THR A 212 -13.46 -13.97 -5.56
N SER A 213 -13.87 -15.14 -6.09
CA SER A 213 -14.10 -16.34 -5.29
C SER A 213 -12.83 -16.71 -4.51
N THR A 214 -12.98 -17.21 -3.28
CA THR A 214 -11.83 -17.45 -2.38
C THR A 214 -10.75 -18.32 -3.01
N PHE A 215 -11.14 -19.34 -3.79
CA PHE A 215 -10.21 -20.27 -4.44
C PHE A 215 -9.62 -19.73 -5.72
N ASP A 216 -10.38 -19.01 -6.55
CA ASP A 216 -9.81 -18.35 -7.72
C ASP A 216 -8.79 -17.30 -7.27
N GLY A 217 -9.11 -16.56 -6.21
CA GLY A 217 -8.23 -15.57 -5.59
C GLY A 217 -6.94 -16.19 -5.05
N LEU A 218 -7.05 -17.27 -4.26
CA LEU A 218 -5.92 -18.02 -3.75
C LEU A 218 -5.05 -18.60 -4.88
N ALA A 219 -5.67 -19.25 -5.87
CA ALA A 219 -4.97 -19.89 -6.98
C ALA A 219 -4.21 -18.86 -7.83
N LEU A 220 -4.82 -17.70 -8.09
CA LEU A 220 -4.17 -16.59 -8.77
C LEU A 220 -3.02 -16.02 -7.94
N ALA A 221 -3.25 -15.72 -6.66
CA ALA A 221 -2.21 -15.20 -5.77
C ALA A 221 -1.01 -16.16 -5.67
N TRP A 222 -1.28 -17.47 -5.56
CA TRP A 222 -0.26 -18.50 -5.57
C TRP A 222 0.53 -18.51 -6.88
N ALA A 223 -0.16 -18.55 -8.02
CA ALA A 223 0.50 -18.58 -9.34
C ALA A 223 1.34 -17.33 -9.59
N VAL A 224 0.87 -16.16 -9.15
CA VAL A 224 1.60 -14.89 -9.20
C VAL A 224 2.85 -14.96 -8.33
N ALA A 225 2.73 -15.36 -7.06
CA ALA A 225 3.86 -15.48 -6.15
C ALA A 225 4.90 -16.49 -6.68
N GLU A 226 4.45 -17.65 -7.17
CA GLU A 226 5.35 -18.65 -7.75
C GLU A 226 6.06 -18.13 -9.02
N HIS A 227 5.35 -17.43 -9.90
CA HIS A 227 5.94 -16.82 -11.09
C HIS A 227 7.01 -15.79 -10.71
N MET A 228 6.67 -14.89 -9.78
CA MET A 228 7.60 -13.88 -9.24
C MET A 228 8.85 -14.53 -8.64
N ALA A 229 8.69 -15.59 -7.84
CA ALA A 229 9.78 -16.25 -7.15
C ALA A 229 10.66 -17.11 -8.09
N ARG A 230 10.07 -17.84 -9.04
CA ARG A 230 10.81 -18.77 -9.92
C ARG A 230 11.34 -18.12 -11.20
N LYS A 231 10.55 -17.25 -11.83
CA LYS A 231 10.87 -16.70 -13.17
C LYS A 231 11.53 -15.34 -13.08
N LEU A 232 10.92 -14.39 -12.37
CA LEU A 232 11.45 -13.02 -12.31
C LEU A 232 12.57 -12.89 -11.28
N ARG A 233 12.43 -13.54 -10.11
CA ARG A 233 13.35 -13.44 -8.97
C ARG A 233 13.56 -11.99 -8.51
N ALA A 234 12.52 -11.16 -8.65
CA ALA A 234 12.48 -9.77 -8.20
C ALA A 234 12.45 -9.69 -6.67
N TYR A 235 12.87 -8.56 -6.10
CA TYR A 235 12.66 -8.28 -4.68
C TYR A 235 11.16 -8.11 -4.43
N THR A 236 10.53 -9.02 -3.68
CA THR A 236 9.07 -9.05 -3.54
C THR A 236 8.65 -9.06 -2.08
N LEU A 237 7.81 -8.09 -1.71
CA LEU A 237 7.08 -8.08 -0.45
C LEU A 237 5.62 -8.40 -0.75
N PHE A 238 5.16 -9.58 -0.31
CA PHE A 238 3.84 -10.10 -0.62
C PHE A 238 3.01 -10.19 0.68
N ALA A 239 2.22 -9.17 0.97
CA ALA A 239 1.26 -9.22 2.06
C ALA A 239 -0.01 -9.97 1.64
N THR A 240 -0.41 -10.94 2.46
CA THR A 240 -1.56 -11.79 2.16
C THR A 240 -2.38 -12.15 3.40
N HIS A 241 -3.65 -12.43 3.17
CA HIS A 241 -4.55 -13.04 4.16
C HIS A 241 -4.70 -14.56 3.94
N TYR A 242 -4.20 -15.08 2.82
CA TYR A 242 -4.19 -16.51 2.51
C TYR A 242 -3.02 -17.18 3.24
N PHE A 243 -3.34 -17.96 4.27
CA PHE A 243 -2.34 -18.67 5.05
C PHE A 243 -1.64 -19.77 4.23
N GLU A 244 -2.35 -20.32 3.24
CA GLU A 244 -1.86 -21.36 2.35
C GLU A 244 -0.58 -20.93 1.63
N LEU A 245 -0.45 -19.65 1.24
CA LEU A 245 0.75 -19.11 0.58
C LEU A 245 2.03 -19.28 1.40
N THR A 246 1.93 -19.47 2.72
CA THR A 246 3.10 -19.69 3.58
C THR A 246 3.85 -20.98 3.24
N GLN A 247 3.18 -21.95 2.61
CA GLN A 247 3.80 -23.19 2.14
C GLN A 247 4.79 -22.98 1.00
N LEU A 248 4.79 -21.82 0.33
CA LEU A 248 5.77 -21.51 -0.72
C LEU A 248 7.20 -21.45 -0.17
N ALA A 249 7.38 -21.00 1.09
CA ALA A 249 8.69 -20.94 1.73
C ALA A 249 9.30 -22.34 1.95
N ASP A 250 8.48 -23.39 2.06
CA ASP A 250 8.95 -24.76 2.19
C ASP A 250 9.38 -25.36 0.83
N GLN A 251 8.93 -24.75 -0.27
CA GLN A 251 9.14 -25.24 -1.64
C GLN A 251 10.22 -24.46 -2.41
N LEU A 252 10.56 -23.25 -1.95
CA LEU A 252 11.40 -22.29 -2.67
C LEU A 252 12.39 -21.60 -1.71
N ASP A 253 13.67 -21.87 -1.90
CA ASP A 253 14.74 -21.35 -1.02
C ASP A 253 14.85 -19.81 -1.01
N ASN A 254 14.34 -19.13 -2.04
CA ASN A 254 14.35 -17.67 -2.14
C ASN A 254 13.09 -17.01 -1.56
N VAL A 255 12.21 -17.77 -0.91
CA VAL A 255 11.00 -17.28 -0.27
C VAL A 255 11.12 -17.44 1.25
N ALA A 256 10.76 -16.41 2.00
CA ALA A 256 10.72 -16.42 3.45
C ALA A 256 9.31 -16.09 3.94
N ASN A 257 8.88 -16.74 5.03
CA ASN A 257 7.70 -16.29 5.77
C ASN A 257 8.12 -15.27 6.83
N VAL A 258 7.38 -14.17 6.90
CA VAL A 258 7.43 -13.22 7.99
C VAL A 258 6.01 -12.88 8.44
N HIS A 259 5.86 -12.42 9.66
CA HIS A 259 4.58 -11.96 10.17
C HIS A 259 4.72 -10.77 11.09
N LEU A 260 3.64 -9.99 11.22
CA LEU A 260 3.55 -8.97 12.26
C LEU A 260 2.83 -9.54 13.49
N ASP A 261 3.52 -9.41 14.63
CA ASP A 261 3.09 -10.00 15.89
C ASP A 261 1.95 -9.22 16.55
N ALA A 262 1.11 -9.94 17.29
CA ALA A 262 0.02 -9.38 18.07
C ALA A 262 -0.12 -10.18 19.38
N VAL A 263 -0.12 -9.48 20.51
CA VAL A 263 -0.24 -10.10 21.82
C VAL A 263 -1.65 -9.96 22.34
N GLU A 264 -2.19 -11.05 22.86
CA GLU A 264 -3.45 -11.05 23.59
C GLU A 264 -3.20 -10.64 25.05
N HIS A 265 -3.92 -9.62 25.52
CA HIS A 265 -3.95 -9.24 26.92
C HIS A 265 -5.40 -9.20 27.42
N GLY A 266 -5.86 -10.31 27.99
CA GLY A 266 -7.24 -10.49 28.42
C GLY A 266 -8.20 -10.50 27.23
N ASP A 267 -9.13 -9.53 27.18
CA ASP A 267 -10.09 -9.36 26.08
C ASP A 267 -9.59 -8.39 24.98
N GLN A 268 -8.38 -7.84 25.11
CA GLN A 268 -7.80 -6.87 24.17
C GLN A 268 -6.63 -7.46 23.39
N ILE A 269 -6.50 -7.04 22.14
CA ILE A 269 -5.36 -7.35 21.29
C ILE A 269 -4.47 -6.12 21.18
N VAL A 270 -3.18 -6.30 21.42
CA VAL A 270 -2.17 -5.26 21.26
C VAL A 270 -1.30 -5.63 20.06
N PHE A 271 -1.33 -4.79 19.04
CA PHE A 271 -0.46 -4.96 17.87
C PHE A 271 0.93 -4.48 18.23
N LEU A 272 1.92 -5.36 18.14
CA LEU A 272 3.31 -5.00 18.46
C LEU A 272 4.00 -4.25 17.31
N HIS A 273 3.41 -4.29 16.10
CA HIS A 273 3.96 -3.72 14.88
C HIS A 273 5.40 -4.19 14.55
N GLN A 274 5.83 -5.30 15.16
CA GLN A 274 7.15 -5.89 14.99
C GLN A 274 7.06 -7.07 14.02
N VAL A 275 7.92 -7.05 13.00
CA VAL A 275 8.09 -8.13 12.03
C VAL A 275 8.95 -9.22 12.65
N LYS A 276 8.45 -10.46 12.60
CA LYS A 276 9.15 -11.66 13.09
C LYS A 276 9.24 -12.71 11.98
N PRO A 277 10.30 -13.54 11.99
CA PRO A 277 10.41 -14.65 11.05
C PRO A 277 9.35 -15.72 11.31
N GLY A 278 9.01 -16.46 10.26
CA GLY A 278 7.99 -17.51 10.27
C GLY A 278 6.59 -17.00 9.94
N PRO A 279 5.63 -17.92 9.69
CA PRO A 279 4.24 -17.56 9.43
C PRO A 279 3.51 -17.20 10.74
N ALA A 280 2.44 -16.41 10.65
CA ALA A 280 1.59 -16.12 11.79
C ALA A 280 0.92 -17.39 12.34
N SER A 281 0.84 -17.58 13.66
CA SER A 281 0.29 -18.80 14.25
C SER A 281 -1.25 -18.89 14.20
N GLN A 282 -1.96 -17.76 14.15
CA GLN A 282 -3.44 -17.70 14.22
C GLN A 282 -4.03 -16.48 13.50
N SER A 283 -5.31 -16.58 13.13
CA SER A 283 -6.11 -15.45 12.61
C SER A 283 -6.88 -14.76 13.74
N TYR A 284 -6.65 -13.47 13.93
CA TYR A 284 -7.22 -12.67 15.04
C TYR A 284 -8.57 -12.00 14.69
N GLY A 285 -9.32 -12.55 13.74
CA GLY A 285 -10.52 -11.89 13.20
C GLY A 285 -11.60 -11.57 14.24
N LEU A 286 -11.84 -12.48 15.20
CA LEU A 286 -12.84 -12.26 16.25
C LEU A 286 -12.41 -11.19 17.27
N GLN A 287 -11.11 -11.10 17.55
CA GLN A 287 -10.52 -10.14 18.47
C GLN A 287 -10.54 -8.74 17.87
N VAL A 288 -10.22 -8.60 16.57
CA VAL A 288 -10.36 -7.34 15.83
C VAL A 288 -11.82 -6.88 15.83
N ALA A 289 -12.78 -7.78 15.65
CA ALA A 289 -14.20 -7.46 15.74
C ALA A 289 -14.60 -6.97 17.14
N ALA A 290 -14.05 -7.59 18.21
CA ALA A 290 -14.28 -7.13 19.57
C ALA A 290 -13.71 -5.72 19.81
N LEU A 291 -12.52 -5.42 19.30
CA LEU A 291 -11.89 -4.10 19.35
C LEU A 291 -12.72 -3.04 18.58
N ALA A 292 -13.31 -3.42 17.45
CA ALA A 292 -14.22 -2.58 16.68
C ALA A 292 -15.57 -2.31 17.38
N GLY A 293 -15.80 -2.87 18.57
CA GLY A 293 -17.00 -2.64 19.37
C GLY A 293 -18.16 -3.58 19.07
N VAL A 294 -17.93 -4.71 18.39
CA VAL A 294 -18.97 -5.72 18.17
C VAL A 294 -19.47 -6.26 19.53
N PRO A 295 -20.79 -6.37 19.76
CA PRO A 295 -21.32 -6.76 21.06
C PRO A 295 -20.75 -8.09 21.57
N ARG A 296 -20.42 -8.14 22.87
CA ARG A 296 -19.83 -9.33 23.51
C ARG A 296 -20.67 -10.60 23.30
N SER A 297 -21.99 -10.48 23.25
CA SER A 297 -22.89 -11.61 22.96
C SER A 297 -22.69 -12.18 21.55
N VAL A 298 -22.42 -11.33 20.56
CA VAL A 298 -22.12 -11.72 19.18
C VAL A 298 -20.74 -12.38 19.11
N ILE A 299 -19.72 -11.79 19.75
CA ILE A 299 -18.37 -12.36 19.82
C ILE A 299 -18.39 -13.73 20.50
N ALA A 300 -19.08 -13.88 21.63
CA ALA A 300 -19.22 -15.15 22.32
C ALA A 300 -19.87 -16.23 21.44
N ARG A 301 -20.91 -15.85 20.68
CA ARG A 301 -21.57 -16.75 19.73
C ARG A 301 -20.65 -17.12 18.56
N ALA A 302 -19.89 -16.16 18.03
CA ALA A 302 -18.92 -16.39 16.97
C ALA A 302 -17.77 -17.31 17.43
N ARG A 303 -17.26 -17.12 18.66
CA ARG A 303 -16.24 -17.99 19.27
C ARG A 303 -16.75 -19.42 19.45
N LYS A 304 -17.98 -19.60 19.93
CA LYS A 304 -18.62 -20.93 20.02
C LYS A 304 -18.75 -21.57 18.63
N LYS A 305 -19.11 -20.79 17.62
CA LYS A 305 -19.25 -21.26 16.24
C LYS A 305 -17.89 -21.67 15.63
N LEU A 306 -16.85 -20.87 15.84
CA LEU A 306 -15.49 -21.15 15.38
C LEU A 306 -14.98 -22.47 15.97
N ALA A 307 -15.10 -22.64 17.30
CA ALA A 307 -14.68 -23.87 17.97
C ALA A 307 -15.46 -25.12 17.50
N GLN A 308 -16.73 -24.97 17.12
CA GLN A 308 -17.50 -26.05 16.50
C GLN A 308 -16.97 -26.40 15.10
N LEU A 309 -16.64 -25.39 14.28
CA LEU A 309 -16.11 -25.61 12.93
C LEU A 309 -14.71 -26.25 12.97
N GLU A 310 -13.83 -25.77 13.84
CA GLU A 310 -12.48 -26.34 14.02
C GLU A 310 -12.53 -27.80 14.46
N LYS A 311 -13.35 -28.13 15.48
CA LYS A 311 -13.54 -29.51 15.92
C LYS A 311 -14.12 -30.39 14.81
N LEU A 312 -15.04 -29.87 14.02
CA LEU A 312 -15.61 -30.60 12.89
C LEU A 312 -14.54 -30.91 11.84
N VAL A 313 -13.75 -29.91 11.43
CA VAL A 313 -12.66 -30.09 10.46
C VAL A 313 -11.64 -31.09 10.99
N GLN A 314 -11.27 -31.00 12.27
CA GLN A 314 -10.34 -31.94 12.89
C GLN A 314 -10.90 -33.37 12.94
N ALA A 315 -12.18 -33.55 13.30
CA ALA A 315 -12.82 -34.86 13.30
C ALA A 315 -12.92 -35.46 11.90
N LEU A 316 -13.23 -34.64 10.88
CA LEU A 316 -13.23 -35.05 9.48
C LEU A 316 -11.83 -35.42 9.00
N ALA A 317 -10.79 -34.69 9.42
CA ALA A 317 -9.40 -35.02 9.10
C ALA A 317 -8.97 -36.39 9.64
N TYR A 318 -9.42 -36.79 10.83
CA TYR A 318 -9.17 -38.14 11.37
C TYR A 318 -9.95 -39.25 10.65
N GLN A 319 -11.02 -38.88 9.94
CA GLN A 319 -11.89 -39.82 9.23
C GLN A 319 -11.62 -39.84 7.71
N ILE A 320 -10.57 -39.18 7.22
CA ILE A 320 -10.21 -39.17 5.78
C ILE A 320 -10.16 -40.60 5.24
N GLY A 321 -10.95 -40.86 4.20
CA GLY A 321 -11.00 -42.18 3.53
C GLY A 321 -11.91 -43.21 4.20
N ASN A 322 -12.69 -42.82 5.23
CA ASN A 322 -13.67 -43.66 5.91
C ASN A 322 -15.08 -43.06 5.81
N GLU A 323 -16.12 -43.89 5.95
CA GLU A 323 -17.51 -43.43 5.93
C GLU A 323 -17.80 -42.47 7.09
N VAL A 324 -18.10 -41.21 6.79
CA VAL A 324 -18.39 -40.18 7.78
C VAL A 324 -19.82 -40.34 8.33
N SER A 325 -19.93 -40.65 9.62
CA SER A 325 -21.21 -40.74 10.34
C SER A 325 -21.66 -39.37 10.86
N TYR A 326 -22.69 -38.79 10.22
CA TYR A 326 -23.28 -37.53 10.69
C TYR A 326 -23.87 -37.61 12.10
N ASN A 327 -24.31 -38.80 12.54
CA ASN A 327 -24.85 -38.98 13.88
C ASN A 327 -23.74 -38.90 14.94
N GLU A 328 -22.58 -39.50 14.67
CA GLU A 328 -21.43 -39.45 15.57
C GLU A 328 -20.87 -38.03 15.65
N LEU A 329 -20.73 -37.35 14.51
CA LEU A 329 -20.31 -35.95 14.47
C LEU A 329 -21.29 -35.03 15.19
N ALA A 330 -22.60 -35.25 15.03
CA ALA A 330 -23.64 -34.50 15.74
C ALA A 330 -23.51 -34.66 17.26
N GLN A 331 -23.27 -35.89 17.74
CA GLN A 331 -23.06 -36.18 19.15
C GLN A 331 -21.76 -35.57 19.69
N LEU A 332 -20.66 -35.64 18.93
CA LEU A 332 -19.36 -35.06 19.28
C LEU A 332 -19.43 -33.53 19.44
N LEU A 333 -20.16 -32.87 18.54
CA LEU A 333 -20.25 -31.39 18.48
C LEU A 333 -21.43 -30.83 19.29
N GLY A 334 -22.31 -31.69 19.81
CA GLY A 334 -23.51 -31.28 20.56
C GLY A 334 -24.49 -30.46 19.72
N VAL A 335 -24.64 -30.80 18.44
CA VAL A 335 -25.55 -30.14 17.49
C VAL A 335 -26.40 -31.18 16.77
N ASN A 336 -27.51 -30.78 16.14
CA ASN A 336 -28.34 -31.71 15.41
C ASN A 336 -27.71 -32.14 14.06
N LYS A 337 -28.22 -33.23 13.51
CA LYS A 337 -27.74 -33.82 12.25
C LYS A 337 -27.91 -32.87 11.06
N GLU A 338 -29.00 -32.08 11.00
CA GLU A 338 -29.18 -31.11 9.91
C GLU A 338 -28.12 -30.00 9.95
N THR A 339 -27.69 -29.58 11.14
CA THR A 339 -26.62 -28.58 11.30
C THR A 339 -25.29 -29.14 10.84
N ILE A 340 -24.94 -30.39 11.18
CA ILE A 340 -23.73 -31.04 10.66
C ILE A 340 -23.75 -31.12 9.14
N SER A 341 -24.88 -31.55 8.56
CA SER A 341 -25.04 -31.60 7.10
C SER A 341 -24.84 -30.22 6.47
N SER A 342 -25.40 -29.17 7.09
CA SER A 342 -25.23 -27.78 6.63
C SER A 342 -23.79 -27.30 6.76
N TYR A 343 -23.09 -27.67 7.85
CA TYR A 343 -21.69 -27.30 8.05
C TYR A 343 -20.79 -28.00 7.05
N ILE A 344 -20.99 -29.29 6.81
CA ILE A 344 -20.21 -30.04 5.82
C ILE A 344 -20.47 -29.51 4.41
N GLN A 345 -21.71 -29.17 4.07
CA GLN A 345 -22.01 -28.47 2.81
C GLN A 345 -21.33 -27.10 2.74
N LEU A 346 -21.25 -26.37 3.85
CA LEU A 346 -20.58 -25.07 3.89
C LEU A 346 -19.06 -25.23 3.75
N LEU A 347 -18.46 -26.22 4.42
CA LEU A 347 -17.04 -26.57 4.30
C LEU A 347 -16.70 -27.06 2.89
N GLU A 348 -17.59 -27.80 2.24
CA GLU A 348 -17.43 -28.24 0.85
C GLU A 348 -17.59 -27.07 -0.14
N LYS A 349 -18.56 -26.17 0.08
CA LYS A 349 -18.68 -24.93 -0.70
C LYS A 349 -17.49 -23.99 -0.48
N ALA A 350 -16.90 -24.05 0.71
CA ALA A 350 -15.65 -23.39 1.04
C ALA A 350 -14.42 -24.26 0.71
N TYR A 351 -14.59 -25.36 -0.03
CA TYR A 351 -13.59 -26.35 -0.46
C TYR A 351 -12.55 -26.77 0.60
N ILE A 352 -12.90 -26.70 1.88
CA ILE A 352 -12.11 -27.22 3.01
C ILE A 352 -12.19 -28.75 3.06
N VAL A 353 -13.32 -29.32 2.62
CA VAL A 353 -13.56 -30.76 2.58
C VAL A 353 -14.13 -31.14 1.23
N PHE A 354 -13.59 -32.18 0.60
CA PHE A 354 -14.12 -32.73 -0.65
C PHE A 354 -14.88 -34.00 -0.33
N ARG A 355 -16.14 -34.10 -0.79
CA ARG A 355 -16.89 -35.35 -0.70
C ARG A 355 -16.60 -36.19 -1.93
N LEU A 356 -16.00 -37.35 -1.72
CA LEU A 356 -15.78 -38.31 -2.79
C LEU A 356 -16.96 -39.27 -2.87
N ASN A 357 -17.37 -39.59 -4.10
CA ASN A 357 -18.27 -40.71 -4.35
C ASN A 357 -17.50 -42.04 -4.10
N PRO A 358 -18.18 -43.11 -3.64
CA PRO A 358 -17.54 -44.39 -3.42
C PRO A 358 -16.85 -44.91 -4.69
N LEU A 359 -15.55 -45.23 -4.61
CA LEU A 359 -14.86 -46.03 -5.62
C LEU A 359 -15.26 -47.50 -5.43
N SER A 360 -16.33 -47.95 -6.09
CA SER A 360 -16.69 -49.37 -6.10
C SER A 360 -16.10 -50.08 -7.32
N ARG A 361 -15.51 -51.27 -7.12
CA ARG A 361 -15.17 -52.20 -8.22
C ARG A 361 -16.41 -52.89 -8.82
N ASN A 362 -17.63 -52.59 -8.35
CA ASN A 362 -18.82 -53.38 -8.66
C ASN A 362 -20.09 -52.51 -8.72
N LEU A 363 -20.46 -52.08 -9.94
CA LEU A 363 -21.55 -51.14 -10.25
C LEU A 363 -22.92 -51.48 -9.61
N ARG A 364 -23.20 -52.75 -9.29
CA ARG A 364 -24.48 -53.14 -8.67
C ARG A 364 -24.66 -52.65 -7.23
N ASN A 365 -23.57 -52.35 -6.52
CA ASN A 365 -23.65 -51.87 -5.13
C ASN A 365 -23.80 -50.35 -5.01
N GLU A 366 -23.59 -49.59 -6.08
CA GLU A 366 -23.79 -48.12 -6.10
C GLU A 366 -25.27 -47.71 -5.99
N ILE A 367 -26.20 -48.61 -6.35
CA ILE A 367 -27.65 -48.31 -6.40
C ILE A 367 -28.31 -48.52 -5.02
N LYS A 368 -27.68 -49.25 -4.09
CA LYS A 368 -28.24 -49.47 -2.75
C LYS A 368 -27.89 -48.33 -1.79
N THR A 369 -28.73 -47.28 -1.86
CA THR A 369 -29.16 -46.44 -0.74
C THR A 369 -28.16 -46.24 0.40
N ASN A 370 -27.13 -45.43 0.15
CA ASN A 370 -26.77 -44.26 0.96
C ASN A 370 -25.51 -43.65 0.35
N ARG A 371 -25.53 -42.33 0.10
CA ARG A 371 -24.33 -41.59 -0.30
C ARG A 371 -23.34 -41.69 0.87
N LYS A 372 -22.33 -42.54 0.73
CA LYS A 372 -21.24 -42.67 1.70
C LYS A 372 -20.24 -41.56 1.45
N ILE A 373 -19.88 -40.85 2.51
CA ILE A 373 -18.97 -39.70 2.50
C ILE A 373 -17.62 -40.23 2.93
N TYR A 374 -16.59 -40.12 2.10
CA TYR A 374 -15.21 -40.53 2.39
C TYR A 374 -14.28 -39.34 2.46
#